data_AF-A0A9Q0TPD5-F1
#
_entry.id   AF-A0A9Q0TPD5-F1
#
_cell.length_a   1.000
_cell.length_b   1.000
_cell.length_c   1.000
_cell.angle_alpha   90.00
_cell.angle_beta   90.00
_cell.angle_gamma   90.00
#
_symmetry.space_group_name_H-M   'P 1'
#
loop_
_entity.id
_entity.type
_entity.pdbx_description
1 polymer ?
#
loop_
_entity_poly.entity_id
_entity_poly.type
_entity_poly.pdbx_seq_one_letter_code
_entity_poly.pdbx_strand_id
1 'polypeptide(L)'
;MEMIITFALVYTVYATAADPNKGSLATIAPIAIGFIVGANILAAGPFSGGSMNPARSFGPAVVSGDFHDNWIYWAGPLVGGGLAGLVYGNVFIIDHAPLSRGDF
;
A
#
# COMPACT_ATOMS: atom_id res chain seq x y z
N MET A 1 9.37 -8.49 6.27
CA MET A 1 8.06 -8.89 5.71
C MET A 1 7.10 -7.72 5.60
N GLU A 2 6.79 -7.01 6.70
CA GLU A 2 5.86 -5.85 6.71
C GLU A 2 6.11 -4.80 5.60
N MET A 3 7.38 -4.51 5.29
CA MET A 3 7.73 -3.61 4.17
C MET A 3 7.24 -4.10 2.80
N ILE A 4 7.43 -5.39 2.49
CA ILE A 4 7.10 -5.97 1.19
C ILE A 4 5.58 -6.05 1.01
N ILE A 5 4.88 -6.52 2.03
CA ILE A 5 3.41 -6.62 1.97
C ILE A 5 2.74 -5.24 1.93
N THR A 6 3.30 -4.24 2.65
CA THR A 6 2.77 -2.87 2.57
C THR A 6 3.08 -2.23 1.22
N PHE A 7 4.25 -2.49 0.66
CA PHE A 7 4.56 -2.06 -0.71
C PHE A 7 3.54 -2.61 -1.70
N ALA A 8 3.27 -3.92 -1.68
CA ALA A 8 2.30 -4.54 -2.56
C ALA A 8 0.90 -3.95 -2.40
N LEU A 9 0.44 -3.76 -1.16
CA LEU A 9 -0.85 -3.14 -0.86
C LEU A 9 -0.94 -1.72 -1.42
N VAL A 10 0.02 -0.85 -1.09
CA VAL A 10 0.01 0.56 -1.49
C VAL A 10 0.17 0.69 -3.01
N TYR A 11 0.99 -0.16 -3.64
CA TYR A 11 1.10 -0.21 -5.10
C TYR A 11 -0.24 -0.56 -5.75
N THR A 12 -0.97 -1.56 -5.24
CA THR A 12 -2.32 -1.89 -5.74
C THR A 12 -3.30 -0.73 -5.56
N VAL A 13 -3.23 0.00 -4.45
CA VAL A 13 -4.05 1.21 -4.23
C VAL A 13 -3.72 2.28 -5.26
N TYR A 14 -2.43 2.53 -5.53
CA TYR A 14 -2.05 3.49 -6.55
C TYR A 14 -2.56 3.09 -7.94
N ALA A 15 -2.33 1.84 -8.33
CA ALA A 15 -2.72 1.30 -9.64
C ALA A 15 -4.23 1.28 -9.88
N THR A 16 -5.04 1.06 -8.84
CA THR A 16 -6.48 0.84 -9.00
C THR A 16 -7.34 2.01 -8.53
N ALA A 17 -6.90 2.79 -7.54
CA ALA A 17 -7.72 3.84 -6.92
C ALA A 17 -7.13 5.25 -7.10
N ALA A 18 -5.81 5.43 -6.95
CA ALA A 18 -5.22 6.76 -6.88
C ALA A 18 -4.84 7.34 -8.25
N ASP A 19 -4.44 6.53 -9.22
CA ASP A 19 -4.01 7.02 -10.54
C ASP A 19 -5.17 7.73 -11.28
N PRO A 20 -5.00 8.97 -11.80
CA PRO A 20 -5.98 9.65 -12.64
C PRO A 20 -6.32 8.89 -13.93
N ASN A 21 -5.37 8.10 -14.47
CA ASN A 21 -5.49 7.36 -15.73
C ASN A 21 -5.96 5.92 -15.54
N LYS A 22 -6.39 5.54 -14.33
CA LYS A 22 -6.84 4.17 -13.98
C LYS A 22 -8.00 3.63 -14.82
N GLY A 23 -8.73 4.47 -15.54
CA GLY A 23 -9.84 4.05 -16.41
C GLY A 23 -10.87 3.17 -15.68
N SER A 24 -11.21 2.01 -16.25
CA SER A 24 -12.15 1.06 -15.66
C SER A 24 -11.62 0.33 -14.42
N LEU A 25 -10.31 0.41 -14.11
CA LEU A 25 -9.71 -0.22 -12.93
C LEU A 25 -10.22 0.37 -11.62
N ALA A 26 -10.71 1.62 -11.65
CA ALA A 26 -11.36 2.28 -10.51
C ALA A 26 -12.52 1.45 -9.94
N THR A 27 -13.29 0.81 -10.83
CA THR A 27 -14.50 0.06 -10.46
C THR A 27 -14.15 -1.21 -9.68
N ILE A 28 -13.02 -1.85 -10.00
CA ILE A 28 -12.58 -3.09 -9.33
C ILE A 28 -11.66 -2.83 -8.14
N ALA A 29 -11.31 -1.57 -7.86
CA ALA A 29 -10.35 -1.21 -6.81
C ALA A 29 -10.69 -1.83 -5.44
N PRO A 30 -11.94 -1.79 -4.92
CA PRO A 30 -12.25 -2.36 -3.62
C PRO A 30 -11.97 -3.87 -3.55
N ILE A 31 -12.31 -4.60 -4.61
CA ILE A 31 -12.10 -6.05 -4.70
C ILE A 31 -10.61 -6.37 -4.83
N ALA A 32 -9.90 -5.64 -5.70
CA ALA A 32 -8.46 -5.83 -5.89
C ALA A 32 -7.67 -5.57 -4.59
N ILE A 33 -8.01 -4.49 -3.88
CA ILE A 33 -7.41 -4.15 -2.59
C ILE A 33 -7.74 -5.23 -1.54
N GLY A 34 -8.98 -5.71 -1.50
CA GLY A 34 -9.36 -6.81 -0.59
C GLY A 34 -8.57 -8.09 -0.85
N PHE A 35 -8.41 -8.49 -2.12
CA PHE A 35 -7.66 -9.68 -2.50
C PHE A 35 -6.17 -9.58 -2.15
N ILE A 36 -5.52 -8.44 -2.42
CA ILE A 36 -4.10 -8.30 -2.10
C ILE A 36 -3.85 -8.30 -0.59
N VAL A 37 -4.75 -7.71 0.21
CA VAL A 37 -4.68 -7.80 1.68
C VAL A 37 -4.82 -9.26 2.13
N GLY A 38 -5.78 -10.00 1.59
CA GLY A 38 -5.97 -11.42 1.90
C GLY A 38 -4.75 -12.27 1.54
N ALA A 39 -4.20 -12.10 0.34
CA ALA A 39 -3.00 -12.78 -0.10
C ALA A 39 -1.79 -12.45 0.78
N ASN A 40 -1.61 -11.18 1.14
CA ASN A 40 -0.54 -10.74 2.02
C ASN A 40 -0.66 -11.32 3.44
N ILE A 41 -1.87 -11.43 3.98
CA ILE A 41 -2.10 -12.09 5.29
C ILE A 41 -1.73 -13.56 5.21
N LEU A 42 -2.08 -14.28 4.14
CA LEU A 42 -1.70 -15.68 3.98
C LEU A 42 -0.18 -15.85 3.85
N ALA A 43 0.49 -14.92 3.17
CA ALA A 43 1.95 -14.96 2.99
C ALA A 43 2.74 -14.54 4.23
N ALA A 44 2.33 -13.47 4.92
CA ALA A 44 3.08 -12.87 6.01
C ALA A 44 2.53 -13.17 7.42
N GLY A 45 1.33 -13.76 7.51
CA GLY A 45 0.68 -14.12 8.77
C GLY A 45 1.58 -14.92 9.72
N PRO A 46 2.26 -16.01 9.26
CA PRO A 46 3.15 -16.80 10.12
C PRO A 46 4.41 -16.05 10.61
N PHE A 47 4.77 -14.93 9.98
CA PHE A 47 6.02 -14.22 10.27
C PHE A 47 5.81 -12.97 11.12
N SER A 48 4.82 -12.14 10.78
CA SER A 48 4.56 -10.85 11.44
C SER A 48 3.08 -10.60 11.73
N GLY A 49 2.20 -11.58 11.50
CA GLY A 49 0.75 -11.38 11.59
C GLY A 49 0.14 -10.57 10.44
N GLY A 50 0.96 -10.10 9.49
CA GLY A 50 0.52 -9.38 8.29
C GLY A 50 -0.23 -8.09 8.60
N SER A 51 0.39 -7.16 9.34
CA SER A 51 -0.30 -5.95 9.82
C SER A 51 -0.59 -4.95 8.72
N MET A 52 0.44 -4.59 7.94
CA MET A 52 0.41 -3.58 6.87
C MET A 52 -0.04 -2.17 7.31
N ASN A 53 -0.34 -1.98 8.60
CA ASN A 53 -0.97 -0.78 9.12
C ASN A 53 -0.55 -0.52 10.59
N PRO A 54 0.23 0.53 10.86
CA PRO A 54 0.65 0.87 12.22
C PRO A 54 -0.52 1.03 13.21
N ALA A 55 -1.64 1.64 12.78
CA ALA A 55 -2.80 1.84 13.63
C ALA A 55 -3.49 0.52 14.01
N ARG A 56 -3.49 -0.47 13.09
CA ARG A 56 -4.02 -1.82 13.32
C ARG A 56 -3.20 -2.57 14.38
N SER A 57 -1.87 -2.39 14.39
CA SER A 57 -1.01 -3.00 15.42
C SER A 57 -1.03 -2.24 16.75
N PHE A 58 -1.12 -0.91 16.69
CA PHE A 58 -1.05 -0.07 17.89
C PHE A 58 -2.27 -0.21 18.81
N GLY A 59 -3.48 -0.34 18.25
CA GLY A 59 -4.70 -0.47 19.06
C GLY A 59 -4.65 -1.62 20.08
N PRO A 60 -4.41 -2.86 19.63
CA PRO A 60 -4.24 -4.00 20.54
C PRO A 60 -3.06 -3.84 21.50
N ALA A 61 -1.93 -3.27 21.06
CA ALA A 61 -0.75 -3.04 21.90
C ALA A 61 -1.05 -2.11 23.09
N VAL A 62 -1.85 -1.07 22.88
CA VAL A 62 -2.30 -0.16 23.95
C VAL A 62 -3.22 -0.88 24.92
N VAL A 63 -4.14 -1.71 24.43
CA VAL A 63 -5.10 -2.44 25.26
C VAL A 63 -4.43 -3.55 26.08
N SER A 64 -3.46 -4.26 25.49
CA SER A 64 -2.71 -5.32 26.18
C SER A 64 -1.56 -4.80 27.05
N GLY A 65 -1.11 -3.56 26.82
CA GLY A 65 0.11 -3.00 27.42
C GLY A 65 1.41 -3.61 26.87
N ASP A 66 1.32 -4.40 25.80
CA ASP A 66 2.46 -5.07 25.17
C ASP A 66 2.86 -4.35 23.88
N PHE A 67 4.04 -3.74 23.91
CA PHE A 67 4.64 -3.04 22.78
C PHE A 67 5.85 -3.77 22.20
N HIS A 68 6.06 -5.04 22.56
CA HIS A 68 7.17 -5.81 22.07
C HIS A 68 7.16 -5.86 20.54
N ASP A 69 8.32 -5.54 19.94
CA ASP A 69 8.52 -5.43 18.48
C ASP A 69 7.55 -4.49 17.73
N ASN A 70 6.81 -3.63 18.44
CA ASN A 70 5.79 -2.79 17.82
C ASN A 70 6.39 -1.81 16.78
N TRP A 71 7.66 -1.43 16.96
CA TRP A 71 8.39 -0.56 16.04
C TRP A 71 8.45 -1.11 14.60
N ILE A 72 8.42 -2.44 14.42
CA ILE A 72 8.45 -3.10 13.11
C ILE A 72 7.18 -2.75 12.31
N TYR A 73 6.03 -2.63 12.99
CA TYR A 73 4.76 -2.23 12.39
C TYR A 73 4.67 -0.74 12.07
N TRP A 74 5.66 0.06 12.45
CA TRP A 74 5.82 1.44 12.00
C TRP A 74 6.83 1.53 10.88
N ALA A 75 8.07 1.06 11.13
CA ALA A 75 9.16 1.15 10.18
C ALA A 75 8.86 0.40 8.88
N GLY A 76 8.32 -0.83 8.98
CA GLY A 76 7.99 -1.64 7.82
C GLY A 76 6.97 -0.97 6.90
N PRO A 77 5.75 -0.66 7.40
CA PRO A 77 4.72 -0.03 6.59
C PRO A 77 5.09 1.35 6.04
N LEU A 78 5.76 2.19 6.83
CA LEU A 78 6.15 3.53 6.37
C LEU A 78 7.17 3.45 5.22
N VAL A 79 8.18 2.59 5.33
CA VAL A 79 9.18 2.41 4.27
C VAL A 79 8.54 1.75 3.05
N GLY A 80 7.75 0.69 3.24
CA GLY A 80 7.10 -0.04 2.15
C GLY A 80 6.11 0.82 1.36
N GLY A 81 5.25 1.56 2.07
CA GLY A 81 4.29 2.48 1.46
C GLY A 81 4.97 3.67 0.78
N GLY A 82 6.00 4.24 1.41
CA GLY A 82 6.80 5.32 0.81
C GLY A 82 7.48 4.87 -0.48
N LEU A 83 8.10 3.68 -0.49
CA LEU A 83 8.71 3.10 -1.70
C LEU A 83 7.67 2.83 -2.79
N ALA A 84 6.48 2.33 -2.46
CA ALA A 84 5.42 2.12 -3.43
C ALA A 84 4.94 3.43 -4.07
N GLY A 85 4.76 4.48 -3.26
CA GLY A 85 4.41 5.81 -3.76
C GLY A 85 5.51 6.41 -4.66
N LEU A 86 6.78 6.24 -4.29
CA LEU A 86 7.90 6.71 -5.11
C LEU A 86 7.99 5.94 -6.44
N VAL A 87 7.90 4.61 -6.41
CA VAL A 87 7.96 3.78 -7.62
C VAL A 87 6.79 4.10 -8.55
N TYR A 88 5.56 4.12 -8.02
CA TYR A 88 4.38 4.37 -8.84
C TYR A 88 4.37 5.81 -9.36
N GLY A 89 4.66 6.78 -8.50
CA GLY A 89 4.70 8.20 -8.84
C GLY A 89 5.71 8.51 -9.94
N ASN A 90 6.95 8.05 -9.79
CA ASN A 90 8.02 8.41 -10.73
C ASN A 90 7.99 7.63 -12.04
N VAL A 91 7.49 6.39 -12.03
CA VAL A 91 7.49 5.53 -13.24
C VAL A 91 6.17 5.62 -14.02
N PHE A 92 5.04 5.81 -13.35
CA PHE A 92 3.73 5.71 -13.99
C PHE A 92 2.93 7.02 -14.00
N ILE A 93 3.15 7.94 -13.05
CA ILE A 93 2.40 9.20 -12.98
C ILE A 93 3.13 10.35 -13.70
N ILE A 94 4.47 10.44 -13.59
CA ILE A 94 5.24 11.56 -14.17
C ILE A 94 5.27 11.55 -15.72
N ASP A 95 5.10 10.40 -16.36
CA ASP A 95 5.19 10.30 -17.83
C ASP A 95 4.01 10.93 -18.60
N HIS A 96 3.03 11.54 -17.92
CA HIS A 96 1.87 12.16 -18.55
C HIS A 96 1.71 13.63 -18.13
N ALA A 97 2.68 14.47 -18.49
CA ALA A 97 2.35 15.86 -18.81
C ALA A 97 1.57 15.84 -20.15
N PRO A 98 0.26 16.15 -20.18
CA PRO A 98 -0.44 16.24 -21.46
C PRO A 98 0.21 17.36 -22.27
N LEU A 99 0.69 17.04 -23.49
CA LEU A 99 1.03 18.08 -24.46
C LEU A 99 -0.21 18.97 -24.61
N SER A 100 -0.02 20.28 -24.40
CA SER A 100 -1.06 21.29 -24.58
C SER A 100 -1.75 21.05 -25.91
N ARG A 101 -3.02 20.64 -25.87
CA ARG A 101 -3.85 20.41 -27.06
C ARG A 101 -4.33 21.77 -27.57
N GLY A 102 -3.40 22.56 -28.11
CA GLY A 102 -3.63 23.94 -28.56
C GLY A 102 -2.92 24.33 -29.85
N ASP A 103 -2.09 23.47 -30.44
CA ASP A 103 -1.26 23.81 -31.61
C ASP A 103 -1.59 22.96 -32.84
N PHE A 104 -2.86 22.89 -33.28
CA PHE A 104 -3.27 22.60 -34.68
C PHE A 104 -4.68 23.14 -34.96
#